data_AF-A0A645JDE5-F1
#
_entry.id   AF-A0A645JDE5-F1
#
_cell.length_a   1.000
_cell.length_b   1.000
_cell.length_c   1.000
_cell.angle_alpha   90.00
_cell.angle_beta   90.00
_cell.angle_gamma   90.00
#
_symmetry.space_group_name_H-M   'P 1'
#
loop_
_entity.id
_entity.type
_entity.pdbx_description
1 polymer ?
#
loop_
_entity_poly.entity_id
_entity_poly.type
_entity_poly.pdbx_seq_one_letter_code
_entity_poly.pdbx_strand_id
1 'polypeptide(L)'
;MRHTRFTDCDLSHAALGGCKLAKTVFERCLLVRAELFQTSFSGMDLSDCDISGVAISGGELRNARVNLEQAAQLGVLLAGVVLAEAALPRETH
;
A
#
# COMPACT_ATOMS: atom_id res chain seq x y z
N MET A 1 14.44 -1.73 10.08
CA MET A 1 13.56 -1.84 11.27
C MET A 1 13.13 -3.28 11.43
N ARG A 2 13.07 -3.80 12.66
CA ARG A 2 12.56 -5.14 12.93
C ARG A 2 11.63 -5.04 14.13
N HIS A 3 10.43 -5.61 14.01
CA HIS A 3 9.43 -5.63 15.10
C HIS A 3 9.06 -4.23 15.62
N THR A 4 8.69 -3.34 14.70
CA THR A 4 8.33 -1.95 15.02
C THR A 4 6.87 -1.72 14.69
N ARG A 5 6.15 -0.96 15.52
CA ARG A 5 4.78 -0.56 15.27
C ARG A 5 4.71 0.96 15.23
N PHE A 6 4.15 1.48 14.14
CA PHE A 6 3.77 2.89 14.01
C PHE A 6 2.25 2.96 14.13
N THR A 7 1.78 3.83 15.02
CA THR A 7 0.36 3.97 15.32
C THR A 7 0.07 5.46 15.44
N ASP A 8 -0.91 5.97 14.68
CA ASP A 8 -1.29 7.39 14.66
C ASP A 8 -0.11 8.33 14.36
N CYS A 9 0.84 7.85 13.55
CA CYS A 9 2.06 8.59 13.19
C CYS A 9 1.91 9.31 11.84
N ASP A 10 2.42 10.53 11.76
CA ASP A 10 2.64 11.22 10.49
C ASP A 10 4.00 10.83 9.91
N LEU A 11 3.97 10.10 8.80
CA LEU A 11 5.11 9.67 7.99
C LEU A 11 4.97 10.23 6.56
N SER A 12 4.24 11.33 6.40
CA SER A 12 4.13 12.01 5.12
C SER A 12 5.51 12.45 4.65
N HIS A 13 5.80 12.25 3.36
CA HIS A 13 7.12 12.51 2.75
C HIS A 13 8.28 11.69 3.33
N ALA A 14 8.00 10.63 4.11
CA ALA A 14 9.06 9.79 4.65
C ALA A 14 9.81 9.04 3.54
N ALA A 15 11.13 9.07 3.61
CA ALA A 15 12.00 8.25 2.77
C ALA A 15 12.10 6.84 3.36
N LEU A 16 11.22 5.94 2.94
CA LEU A 16 11.20 4.53 3.35
C LEU A 16 11.86 3.62 2.30
N GLY A 17 12.50 4.18 1.29
CA GLY A 17 13.15 3.43 0.22
C GLY A 17 14.34 2.58 0.70
N GLY A 18 14.47 1.36 0.17
CA GLY A 18 15.52 0.40 0.54
C GLY A 18 15.50 -0.09 1.99
N CYS A 19 14.45 0.23 2.76
CA CYS A 19 14.31 -0.17 4.14
C CYS A 19 13.98 -1.66 4.28
N LYS A 20 14.55 -2.30 5.30
CA LYS A 20 14.09 -3.63 5.73
C LYS A 20 13.00 -3.43 6.77
N LEU A 21 11.74 -3.75 6.46
CA LEU A 21 10.57 -3.58 7.33
C LEU A 21 10.03 -4.91 7.89
N ALA A 22 10.93 -5.81 8.26
CA ALA A 22 10.52 -7.15 8.71
C ALA A 22 9.71 -7.06 10.01
N LYS A 23 8.47 -7.57 9.98
CA LYS A 23 7.53 -7.50 11.11
C LYS A 23 7.23 -6.06 11.56
N THR A 24 7.24 -5.11 10.63
CA THR A 24 6.76 -3.75 10.88
C THR A 24 5.25 -3.68 10.65
N VAL A 25 4.54 -2.91 11.50
CA VAL A 25 3.10 -2.64 11.37
C VAL A 25 2.89 -1.14 11.31
N PHE A 26 2.01 -0.70 10.40
CA PHE A 26 1.49 0.67 10.31
C PHE A 26 -0.01 0.60 10.59
N GLU A 27 -0.50 1.43 11.50
CA GLU A 27 -1.92 1.55 11.85
C GLU A 27 -2.28 3.02 11.97
N ARG A 28 -3.30 3.44 11.23
CA ARG A 28 -3.78 4.84 11.20
C ARG A 28 -2.66 5.85 10.94
N CYS A 29 -1.69 5.49 10.11
CA CYS A 29 -0.57 6.35 9.76
C CYS A 29 -0.87 7.19 8.52
N LEU A 30 -0.28 8.38 8.46
CA LEU A 30 -0.21 9.16 7.22
C LEU A 30 1.08 8.78 6.49
N LEU A 31 0.98 8.21 5.30
CA LEU A 31 2.08 7.87 4.39
C LEU A 31 1.99 8.72 3.12
N VAL A 32 1.37 9.89 3.21
CA VAL A 32 1.13 10.79 2.08
C VAL A 32 2.45 11.14 1.41
N ARG A 33 2.58 10.86 0.12
CA ARG A 33 3.81 11.11 -0.66
C ARG A 33 5.07 10.45 -0.09
N ALA A 34 4.92 9.37 0.69
CA ALA A 34 6.07 8.61 1.16
C ALA A 34 6.76 7.88 -0.01
N GLU A 35 8.08 7.76 0.07
CA GLU A 35 8.89 7.09 -0.93
C GLU A 35 9.13 5.63 -0.51
N LEU A 36 8.58 4.68 -1.26
CA LEU A 36 8.57 3.26 -0.87
C LEU A 36 9.46 2.38 -1.76
N PHE A 37 10.16 2.97 -2.73
CA PHE A 37 10.94 2.22 -3.73
C PHE A 37 11.91 1.21 -3.11
N GLN A 38 12.01 0.03 -3.71
CA GLN A 38 12.90 -1.05 -3.23
C GLN A 38 12.62 -1.56 -1.80
N THR A 39 11.46 -1.23 -1.22
CA THR A 39 11.04 -1.71 0.11
C THR A 39 9.83 -2.61 -0.03
N SER A 40 9.89 -3.80 0.58
CA SER A 40 8.76 -4.73 0.55
C SER A 40 7.74 -4.41 1.63
N PHE A 41 6.52 -4.10 1.20
CA PHE A 41 5.30 -3.99 2.02
C PHE A 41 4.40 -5.23 1.82
N SER A 42 4.97 -6.32 1.33
CA SER A 42 4.20 -7.51 0.97
C SER A 42 3.47 -8.11 2.17
N GLY A 43 2.17 -8.35 2.02
CA GLY A 43 1.31 -8.92 3.07
C GLY A 43 0.98 -7.96 4.21
N MET A 44 1.39 -6.69 4.16
CA MET A 44 1.03 -5.70 5.17
C MET A 44 -0.41 -5.21 4.98
N ASP A 45 -1.06 -4.84 6.08
CA ASP A 45 -2.34 -4.15 6.04
C ASP A 45 -2.09 -2.64 6.11
N LEU A 46 -2.55 -1.92 5.08
CA LEU A 46 -2.47 -0.47 4.98
C LEU A 46 -3.87 0.15 4.85
N SER A 47 -4.93 -0.64 5.05
CA SER A 47 -6.31 -0.23 4.74
C SER A 47 -6.84 0.92 5.60
N ASP A 48 -6.21 1.16 6.75
CA ASP A 48 -6.52 2.25 7.69
C ASP A 48 -5.52 3.42 7.63
N CYS A 49 -4.53 3.36 6.74
CA CYS A 49 -3.53 4.41 6.54
C CYS A 49 -3.91 5.34 5.38
N ASP A 50 -3.32 6.53 5.30
CA ASP A 50 -3.41 7.37 4.10
C ASP A 50 -2.17 7.14 3.23
N ILE A 51 -2.33 6.54 2.05
CA ILE A 51 -1.22 6.29 1.10
C ILE A 51 -1.30 7.20 -0.13
N SER A 52 -1.96 8.36 -0.02
CA SER A 52 -2.15 9.26 -1.13
C SER A 52 -0.82 9.75 -1.71
N GLY A 53 -0.59 9.49 -3.00
CA GLY A 53 0.58 9.97 -3.73
C GLY A 53 1.90 9.27 -3.36
N VAL A 54 1.87 8.09 -2.74
CA VAL A 54 3.08 7.30 -2.49
C VAL A 54 3.86 7.05 -3.79
N ALA A 55 5.19 7.06 -3.69
CA ALA A 55 6.08 6.72 -4.79
C ALA A 55 6.49 5.24 -4.70
N ILE A 56 6.12 4.45 -5.70
CA ILE A 56 6.44 3.01 -5.84
C ILE A 56 6.98 2.74 -7.24
N SER A 57 7.82 1.70 -7.40
CA SER A 57 8.42 1.33 -8.68
C SER A 57 7.82 0.06 -9.31
N GLY A 58 6.99 -0.67 -8.56
CA GLY A 58 6.30 -1.88 -9.00
C GLY A 58 6.68 -3.08 -8.13
N GLY A 59 5.68 -3.70 -7.50
CA GLY A 59 5.85 -4.91 -6.69
C GLY A 59 6.09 -4.71 -5.19
N GLU A 60 6.34 -3.49 -4.73
CA GLU A 60 6.50 -3.18 -3.30
C GLU A 60 5.24 -3.54 -2.49
N LEU A 61 4.06 -3.29 -3.07
CA LEU A 61 2.76 -3.52 -2.47
C LEU A 61 2.15 -4.90 -2.83
N ARG A 62 2.96 -5.84 -3.34
CA ARG A 62 2.45 -7.17 -3.73
C ARG A 62 1.80 -7.85 -2.54
N ASN A 63 0.54 -8.31 -2.66
CA ASN A 63 -0.23 -8.91 -1.56
C ASN A 63 -0.50 -7.98 -0.36
N ALA A 64 -0.23 -6.67 -0.45
CA ALA A 64 -0.65 -5.74 0.59
C ALA A 64 -2.19 -5.62 0.59
N ARG A 65 -2.78 -5.41 1.76
CA ARG A 65 -4.20 -5.11 1.91
C ARG A 65 -4.39 -3.61 1.88
N VAL A 66 -5.28 -3.16 1.00
CA VAL A 66 -5.68 -1.76 0.85
C VAL A 66 -7.20 -1.69 0.77
N ASN A 67 -7.77 -0.53 1.06
CA ASN A 67 -9.20 -0.27 0.88
C ASN A 67 -9.52 0.09 -0.59
N LEU A 68 -10.80 0.27 -0.90
CA LEU A 68 -11.27 0.52 -2.28
C LEU A 68 -10.74 1.85 -2.87
N GLU A 69 -10.69 2.91 -2.06
CA GLU A 69 -10.21 4.22 -2.48
C GLU A 69 -8.71 4.16 -2.82
N GLN A 70 -7.94 3.56 -1.92
CA GLN A 70 -6.51 3.31 -2.10
C GLN A 70 -6.25 2.44 -3.33
N ALA A 71 -7.04 1.38 -3.55
CA ALA A 71 -6.93 0.53 -4.74
C ALA A 71 -7.17 1.32 -6.03
N ALA A 72 -8.13 2.25 -6.06
CA ALA A 72 -8.37 3.12 -7.20
C ALA A 72 -7.19 4.09 -7.44
N GLN A 73 -6.66 4.70 -6.38
CA GLN A 73 -5.49 5.58 -6.46
C GLN A 73 -4.24 4.85 -6.99
N LEU A 74 -3.97 3.65 -6.44
CA LEU A 74 -2.89 2.80 -6.90
C LEU A 74 -3.13 2.27 -8.32
N GLY A 75 -4.39 2.01 -8.69
CA GLY A 75 -4.77 1.61 -10.03
C GLY A 75 -4.36 2.66 -11.07
N VAL A 76 -4.56 3.95 -10.79
CA VAL A 76 -4.09 5.04 -11.65
C VAL A 76 -2.56 5.11 -11.70
N LEU A 77 -1.91 4.93 -10.54
CA LEU A 77 -0.45 4.98 -10.42
C LEU A 77 0.24 3.80 -11.14
N LEU A 78 -0.43 2.65 -11.18
CA LEU A 78 0.12 1.38 -11.66
C LEU A 78 -0.46 0.91 -13.01
N ALA A 79 -1.48 1.57 -13.56
CA ALA A 79 -2.08 1.23 -14.86
C ALA A 79 -1.00 1.22 -15.98
N GLY A 80 -0.39 0.07 -16.34
CA GLY A 80 -0.98 -1.26 -16.43
C GLY A 80 -0.91 -2.22 -15.23
N VAL A 81 -1.91 -2.16 -14.35
CA VAL A 81 -2.30 -3.25 -13.46
C VAL A 81 -3.67 -3.77 -13.90
N VAL A 82 -3.73 -5.07 -14.17
CA VAL A 82 -4.96 -5.81 -14.47
C VAL A 82 -5.82 -5.85 -13.21
N LEU A 83 -7.03 -5.31 -13.28
CA LEU A 83 -8.08 -5.59 -12.31
C LEU A 83 -8.44 -7.07 -12.45
N ALA A 84 -7.93 -7.91 -11.55
CA ALA A 84 -8.49 -9.24 -11.36
C ALA A 84 -9.84 -9.05 -10.65
N GLU A 85 -10.89 -9.10 -11.48
CA GLU A 85 -12.33 -9.03 -11.19
C GLU A 85 -12.71 -9.06 -9.71
N ALA A 86 -13.36 -7.98 -9.26
CA ALA A 86 -14.45 -8.15 -8.30
C ALA A 86 -15.49 -9.04 -8.99
N ALA A 87 -15.59 -10.30 -8.57
CA ALA A 87 -16.56 -11.25 -9.09
C ALA A 87 -17.98 -10.70 -8.90
N LEU A 88 -18.56 -10.16 -9.96
CA LEU A 88 -20.01 -9.97 -10.07
C LEU A 88 -20.62 -11.35 -10.37
N PRO A 89 -21.65 -11.80 -9.64
CA PRO A 89 -22.34 -13.04 -9.95
C PRO A 89 -22.91 -12.96 -11.38
N ARG A 90 -22.66 -14.01 -12.17
CA ARG A 90 -23.22 -14.14 -13.51
C ARG A 90 -24.73 -14.29 -13.40
N GLU A 91 -25.47 -13.24 -13.73
CA GLU A 91 -26.90 -13.37 -14.02
C GLU A 91 -27.00 -14.17 -15.33
N THR A 92 -27.62 -15.35 -15.22
CA THR A 92 -27.91 -16.22 -16.35
C THR A 92 -29.23 -15.79 -16.96
N HIS A 93 -29.24 -15.54 -18.26
CA HIS A 93 -30.46 -15.63 -19.06
C HIS A 93 -30.15 -16.06 -20.49
#